data_AF-E3N2V9-F1
#
_entry.id   AF-E3N2V9-F1
#
_cell.length_a   1.000
_cell.length_b   1.000
_cell.length_c   1.000
_cell.angle_alpha   90.00
_cell.angle_beta   90.00
_cell.angle_gamma   90.00
#
_symmetry.space_group_name_H-M   'P 1'
#
loop_
_entity.id
_entity.type
_entity.pdbx_description
1 polymer ?
#
loop_
_entity_poly.entity_id
_entity_poly.type
_entity_poly.pdbx_seq_one_letter_code
_entity_poly.pdbx_strand_id
1 'polypeptide(L)'
;MQKYSKKVLIRAEKSAQQLTIDSIRAAVLDTTPSDVAYSVQIRISEWEEQGEVLQIVGEIRCQKPRDGTLIIGKGGKRISEIGRRVNEHLHSLFQRQLYARLIVTCNGKLITQKK
;
A
#
# COMPACT_ATOMS: atom_id res chain seq x y z
N MET A 1 8.74 -31.09 18.53
CA MET A 1 7.40 -30.50 18.31
C MET A 1 7.40 -28.97 18.09
N GLN A 2 8.54 -28.26 18.08
CA GLN A 2 8.59 -26.78 18.02
C GLN A 2 8.59 -26.14 16.61
N LYS A 3 8.67 -26.92 15.52
CA LYS A 3 8.80 -26.38 14.15
C LYS A 3 7.47 -25.99 13.47
N TYR A 4 6.32 -26.45 13.98
CA TYR A 4 5.02 -26.17 13.36
C TYR A 4 4.49 -24.77 13.66
N SER A 5 4.72 -24.25 14.87
CA SER A 5 4.18 -22.95 15.29
C SER A 5 4.75 -21.77 14.48
N LYS A 6 6.07 -21.75 14.22
CA LYS A 6 6.69 -20.70 13.37
C LYS A 6 6.21 -20.74 11.91
N LYS A 7 5.92 -21.92 11.35
CA LYS A 7 5.50 -22.06 9.95
C LYS A 7 4.08 -21.52 9.70
N VAL A 8 3.21 -21.59 10.71
CA VAL A 8 1.86 -21.05 10.67
C VAL A 8 1.87 -19.53 10.79
N LEU A 9 2.71 -18.98 11.69
CA LEU A 9 2.86 -17.53 11.87
C LEU A 9 3.35 -16.83 10.58
N ILE A 10 4.40 -17.37 9.94
CA ILE A 10 4.92 -16.83 8.67
C ILE A 10 3.87 -16.87 7.55
N ARG A 11 2.93 -17.83 7.60
CA ARG A 11 1.85 -17.95 6.61
C ARG A 11 0.78 -16.88 6.83
N ALA A 12 0.41 -16.61 8.08
CA ALA A 12 -0.56 -15.58 8.42
C ALA A 12 -0.05 -14.17 8.05
N GLU A 13 1.23 -13.87 8.32
CA GLU A 13 1.84 -12.59 7.94
C GLU A 13 1.87 -12.38 6.43
N LYS A 14 2.26 -13.41 5.66
CA LYS A 14 2.23 -13.34 4.19
C LYS A 14 0.81 -13.14 3.65
N SER A 15 -0.18 -13.76 4.27
CA SER A 15 -1.59 -13.55 3.94
C SER A 15 -2.03 -12.12 4.24
N ALA A 16 -1.66 -11.56 5.41
CA ALA A 16 -1.97 -10.18 5.78
C ALA A 16 -1.32 -9.16 4.82
N GLN A 17 -0.08 -9.40 4.42
CA GLN A 17 0.61 -8.57 3.42
C GLN A 17 -0.08 -8.63 2.05
N GLN A 18 -0.50 -9.80 1.60
CA GLN A 18 -1.27 -9.94 0.36
C GLN A 18 -2.61 -9.20 0.43
N LEU A 19 -3.38 -9.36 1.51
CA LEU A 19 -4.62 -8.61 1.72
C LEU A 19 -4.40 -7.09 1.70
N THR A 20 -3.26 -6.64 2.20
CA THR A 20 -2.87 -5.23 2.16
C THR A 20 -2.54 -4.77 0.75
N ILE A 21 -1.78 -5.56 -0.01
CA ILE A 21 -1.48 -5.28 -1.42
C ILE A 21 -2.78 -5.23 -2.24
N ASP A 22 -3.69 -6.17 -2.02
CA ASP A 22 -4.97 -6.21 -2.72
C ASP A 22 -5.87 -5.03 -2.35
N SER A 23 -5.86 -4.61 -1.09
CA SER A 23 -6.57 -3.40 -0.64
C SER A 23 -6.02 -2.13 -1.32
N ILE A 24 -4.70 -2.00 -1.42
CA ILE A 24 -4.06 -0.90 -2.13
C ILE A 24 -4.42 -0.95 -3.62
N ARG A 25 -4.38 -2.14 -4.24
CA ARG A 25 -4.72 -2.34 -5.64
C ARG A 25 -6.17 -1.94 -5.94
N ALA A 26 -7.12 -2.34 -5.09
CA ALA A 26 -8.52 -1.96 -5.20
C ALA A 26 -8.69 -0.43 -5.12
N ALA A 27 -8.07 0.21 -4.13
CA ALA A 27 -8.13 1.67 -3.99
C ALA A 27 -7.51 2.43 -5.17
N VAL A 28 -6.42 1.91 -5.76
CA VAL A 28 -5.82 2.48 -6.99
C VAL A 28 -6.76 2.31 -8.18
N LEU A 29 -7.35 1.13 -8.37
CA LEU A 29 -8.33 0.87 -9.44
C LEU A 29 -9.57 1.77 -9.35
N ASP A 30 -10.07 2.03 -8.14
CA ASP A 30 -11.26 2.87 -7.95
C ASP A 30 -11.01 4.37 -8.22
N THR A 31 -9.75 4.81 -8.11
CA THR A 31 -9.40 6.24 -8.17
C THR A 31 -8.67 6.64 -9.44
N THR A 32 -8.11 5.66 -10.17
CA THR A 32 -7.21 5.86 -11.31
C THR A 32 -7.69 5.04 -12.51
N PRO A 33 -7.53 5.54 -13.76
CA PRO A 33 -7.89 4.77 -14.95
C PRO A 33 -7.21 3.40 -15.00
N SER A 34 -7.94 2.40 -15.49
CA SER A 34 -7.54 1.00 -15.54
C SER A 34 -6.17 0.79 -16.18
N ASP A 35 -5.89 1.46 -17.31
CA ASP A 35 -4.60 1.39 -18.00
C ASP A 35 -3.40 1.70 -17.10
N VAL A 36 -3.56 2.67 -16.19
CA VAL A 36 -2.50 3.08 -15.25
C VAL A 36 -2.50 2.19 -14.02
N ALA A 37 -3.68 1.79 -13.52
CA ALA A 37 -3.78 0.90 -12.37
C ALA A 37 -3.15 -0.49 -12.62
N TYR A 38 -3.23 -1.00 -13.85
CA TYR A 38 -2.59 -2.26 -14.24
C TYR A 38 -1.09 -2.11 -14.57
N SER A 39 -0.60 -0.91 -14.87
CA SER A 39 0.82 -0.69 -15.20
C SER A 39 1.72 -0.64 -13.96
N VAL A 40 1.15 -0.39 -12.78
CA VAL A 40 1.90 -0.23 -11.53
C VAL A 40 2.09 -1.53 -10.76
N GLN A 41 3.24 -1.63 -10.10
CA GLN A 41 3.55 -2.71 -9.18
C GLN A 41 3.46 -2.22 -7.74
N ILE A 42 2.75 -2.96 -6.90
CA ILE A 42 2.54 -2.61 -5.49
C ILE A 42 3.38 -3.55 -4.64
N ARG A 43 4.11 -3.00 -3.66
CA ARG A 43 4.93 -3.76 -2.73
C ARG A 43 4.82 -3.18 -1.32
N ILE A 44 4.95 -4.03 -0.30
CA ILE A 44 5.14 -3.57 1.07
C ILE A 44 6.64 -3.35 1.30
N SER A 45 7.03 -2.12 1.57
CA SER A 45 8.41 -1.73 1.91
C SER A 45 8.70 -1.94 3.39
N GLU A 46 7.75 -1.60 4.26
CA GLU A 46 7.90 -1.72 5.71
C GLU A 46 6.63 -2.33 6.31
N TRP A 47 6.83 -3.22 7.27
CA TRP A 47 5.79 -3.87 8.05
C TRP A 47 6.34 -4.06 9.46
N GLU A 48 6.00 -3.14 10.36
CA GLU A 48 6.56 -3.09 11.70
C GLU A 48 5.47 -2.88 12.74
N GLU A 49 5.52 -3.66 13.81
CA GLU A 49 4.62 -3.51 14.95
C GLU A 49 5.27 -2.58 15.98
N GLN A 50 4.80 -1.34 16.05
CA GLN A 50 5.26 -0.34 17.01
C GLN A 50 4.28 -0.32 18.20
N GLY A 51 4.56 -1.17 19.19
CA GLY A 51 3.66 -1.37 20.33
C GLY A 51 2.36 -2.03 19.89
N GLU A 52 1.23 -1.33 20.06
CA GLU A 52 -0.10 -1.81 19.66
C GLU A 52 -0.50 -1.41 18.23
N VAL A 53 0.33 -0.60 17.55
CA VAL A 53 0.02 -0.06 16.22
C VAL A 53 0.86 -0.75 15.16
N LEU A 54 0.20 -1.34 14.15
CA LEU A 54 0.90 -1.84 12.96
C LEU A 54 1.19 -0.69 11.99
N GLN A 55 2.47 -0.38 11.78
CA GLN A 55 2.94 0.56 10.76
C GLN A 55 3.21 -0.20 9.46
N ILE A 56 2.58 0.25 8.38
CA ILE A 56 2.74 -0.34 7.05
C ILE A 56 3.17 0.76 6.09
N VAL A 57 4.24 0.52 5.32
CA VAL A 57 4.61 1.39 4.21
C VAL A 57 4.45 0.62 2.90
N GLY A 58 3.46 1.02 2.12
CA GLY A 58 3.21 0.52 0.77
C GLY A 58 3.89 1.38 -0.28
N GLU A 59 4.59 0.75 -1.21
CA GLU A 59 5.23 1.38 -2.36
C GLU A 59 4.48 1.05 -3.65
N ILE A 60 4.08 2.10 -4.37
CA ILE A 60 3.46 2.03 -5.69
C ILE A 60 4.53 2.38 -6.72
N ARG A 61 5.08 1.36 -7.36
CA ARG A 61 6.11 1.47 -8.38
C ARG A 61 5.48 1.67 -9.75
N CYS A 62 5.72 2.82 -10.34
CA CYS A 62 5.28 3.17 -11.68
C CYS A 62 6.39 2.90 -12.69
N GLN A 63 6.03 2.44 -13.88
CA GLN A 63 6.95 2.31 -15.00
C GLN A 63 7.26 3.68 -15.62
N LYS A 64 6.26 4.56 -15.67
CA LYS A 64 6.34 5.89 -16.28
C LYS A 64 6.09 6.98 -15.23
N PRO A 65 6.81 8.12 -15.29
CA PRO A 65 6.60 9.22 -14.34
C PRO A 65 5.23 9.88 -14.49
N ARG A 66 4.65 9.85 -15.70
CA ARG A 66 3.29 10.33 -15.99
C ARG A 66 2.24 9.56 -15.18
N ASP A 67 2.39 8.25 -15.08
CA ASP A 67 1.49 7.37 -14.34
C ASP A 67 1.55 7.70 -12.85
N GLY A 68 2.76 7.86 -12.30
CA GLY A 68 2.94 8.27 -10.90
C GLY A 68 2.33 9.65 -10.61
N THR A 69 2.43 10.59 -11.56
CA THR A 69 1.80 11.91 -11.43
C THR A 69 0.27 11.81 -11.41
N LEU A 70 -0.31 10.89 -12.20
CA LEU A 70 -1.76 10.65 -12.24
C LEU A 70 -2.28 10.03 -10.93
N ILE A 71 -1.52 9.12 -10.34
CA ILE A 71 -1.83 8.46 -9.05
C ILE A 71 -1.73 9.45 -7.89
N ILE A 72 -0.70 10.31 -7.90
CA ILE A 72 -0.58 11.40 -6.92
C ILE A 72 -1.76 12.38 -7.05
N GLY A 73 -2.14 12.67 -8.31
CA GLY A 73 -3.20 13.62 -8.63
C GLY A 73 -2.78 15.07 -8.36
N LYS A 74 -3.65 16.03 -8.72
CA LYS A 74 -3.39 17.45 -8.50
C LYS A 74 -3.33 17.76 -6.99
N GLY A 75 -2.25 18.38 -6.54
CA GLY A 75 -1.99 18.73 -5.13
C GLY A 75 -1.82 17.55 -4.19
N GLY A 76 -1.55 16.33 -4.69
CA GLY A 76 -1.49 15.12 -3.85
C GLY A 76 -2.87 14.62 -3.37
N LYS A 77 -3.98 15.20 -3.84
CA LYS A 77 -5.32 14.86 -3.37
C LYS A 77 -5.69 13.39 -3.61
N ARG A 78 -5.23 12.80 -4.72
CA ARG A 78 -5.61 11.43 -5.08
C ARG A 78 -4.85 10.41 -4.25
N ILE A 79 -3.54 10.58 -4.06
CA ILE A 79 -2.77 9.67 -3.19
C ILE A 79 -3.23 9.75 -1.73
N SER A 80 -3.63 10.93 -1.26
CA SER A 80 -4.24 11.08 0.07
C SER A 80 -5.56 10.33 0.19
N GLU A 81 -6.42 10.41 -0.84
CA GLU A 81 -7.69 9.66 -0.87
C GLU A 81 -7.47 8.14 -0.93
N ILE A 82 -6.52 7.66 -1.75
CA ILE A 82 -6.14 6.25 -1.80
C ILE A 82 -5.65 5.80 -0.42
N GLY A 83 -4.76 6.58 0.21
CA GLY A 83 -4.24 6.29 1.54
C GLY A 83 -5.35 6.20 2.59
N ARG A 84 -6.30 7.15 2.59
CA ARG A 84 -7.46 7.15 3.48
C ARG A 84 -8.29 5.88 3.31
N ARG A 85 -8.67 5.53 2.08
CA ARG A 85 -9.47 4.32 1.79
C ARG A 85 -8.76 3.04 2.22
N VAL A 86 -7.46 2.94 1.97
CA VAL A 86 -6.66 1.80 2.40
C VAL A 86 -6.64 1.69 3.92
N ASN A 87 -6.41 2.79 4.64
CA ASN A 87 -6.44 2.77 6.10
C ASN A 87 -7.80 2.35 6.65
N GLU A 88 -8.89 2.92 6.13
CA GLU A 88 -10.26 2.57 6.54
C GLU A 88 -10.57 1.08 6.29
N HIS A 89 -10.23 0.58 5.09
CA HIS A 89 -10.46 -0.82 4.74
C HIS A 89 -9.63 -1.77 5.60
N LEU A 90 -8.34 -1.48 5.80
CA LEU A 90 -7.46 -2.30 6.60
C LEU A 90 -7.85 -2.29 8.08
N HIS A 91 -8.24 -1.13 8.63
CA HIS A 91 -8.74 -1.06 10.00
C HIS A 91 -9.95 -1.96 10.21
N SER A 92 -10.88 -1.96 9.25
CA SER A 92 -12.04 -2.85 9.29
C SER A 92 -11.65 -4.33 9.16
N LEU A 93 -10.66 -4.64 8.32
CA LEU A 93 -10.25 -6.01 8.01
C LEU A 93 -9.43 -6.65 9.14
N PHE A 94 -8.53 -5.89 9.77
CA PHE A 94 -7.66 -6.39 10.85
C PHE A 94 -8.20 -6.12 12.25
N GLN A 95 -9.23 -5.27 12.39
CA GLN A 95 -9.84 -4.91 13.68
C GLN A 95 -8.83 -4.47 14.76
N ARG A 96 -7.76 -3.80 14.34
CA ARG A 96 -6.70 -3.29 15.23
C ARG A 96 -6.24 -1.90 14.82
N GLN A 97 -5.46 -1.25 15.66
CA GLN A 97 -4.82 0.01 15.30
C GLN A 97 -3.71 -0.21 14.29
N LEU A 98 -3.78 0.48 13.15
CA LEU A 98 -2.78 0.41 12.10
C LEU A 98 -2.67 1.74 11.37
N TYR A 99 -1.53 1.95 10.73
CA TYR A 99 -1.30 3.11 9.90
C TYR A 99 -0.58 2.70 8.63
N ALA A 100 -1.27 2.80 7.50
CA ALA A 100 -0.75 2.50 6.18
C ALA A 100 -0.36 3.81 5.47
N ARG A 101 0.94 3.98 5.19
CA ARG A 101 1.47 5.06 4.37
C ARG A 101 1.75 4.56 2.96
N LEU A 102 1.38 5.35 1.95
CA LEU A 102 1.65 5.03 0.55
C LEU A 102 2.67 5.99 -0.03
N ILE A 103 3.69 5.45 -0.69
CA ILE A 103 4.70 6.21 -1.44
C ILE A 103 4.65 5.81 -2.91
N VAL A 104 4.87 6.77 -3.80
CA VAL A 104 4.90 6.54 -5.25
C VAL A 104 6.33 6.70 -5.73
N THR A 105 6.87 5.65 -6.34
CA THR A 105 8.22 5.66 -6.91
C THR A 105 8.19 5.31 -8.39
N CYS A 106 9.10 5.88 -9.18
CA CYS A 106 9.29 5.55 -10.59
C CYS A 106 10.78 5.42 -10.85
N ASN A 107 11.24 4.27 -11.37
CA ASN A 107 12.65 4.00 -11.62
C ASN A 107 13.55 4.28 -10.41
N GLY A 108 13.08 3.94 -9.19
CA GLY A 108 13.81 4.17 -7.93
C GLY A 108 13.82 5.63 -7.43
N LYS A 109 13.13 6.55 -8.11
CA LYS A 109 12.96 7.94 -7.67
C LYS A 109 11.59 8.14 -7.06
N LEU A 110 11.55 8.74 -5.86
CA LEU A 110 10.31 9.19 -5.24
C LEU A 110 9.69 10.29 -6.10
N ILE A 111 8.44 10.08 -6.52
CA ILE A 111 7.67 11.13 -7.16
C ILE A 111 6.92 11.87 -6.06
N THR A 112 7.41 13.06 -5.75
CA THR A 112 6.70 14.01 -4.89
C THR A 112 6.23 15.15 -5.78
N GLN A 113 4.95 15.49 -5.72
CA GLN A 113 4.50 16.72 -6.34
C GLN A 113 4.96 17.89 -5.46
N LYS A 114 5.83 18.76 -6.00
CA LYS A 114 6.13 20.04 -5.35
C LYS A 114 4.83 20.86 -5.32
N LYS A 115 4.54 21.37 -4.12
CA LYS A 115 3.40 22.24 -3.81
C LYS A 115 3.49 23.54 -4.59
#